data_AF-A0A1I6VG75-F1
#
_entry.id   AF-A0A1I6VG75-F1
#
_cell.length_a   1.000
_cell.length_b   1.000
_cell.length_c   1.000
_cell.angle_alpha   90.00
_cell.angle_beta   90.00
_cell.angle_gamma   90.00
#
_symmetry.space_group_name_H-M   'P 1'
#
loop_
_entity.id
_entity.type
_entity.pdbx_description
1 polymer ?
#
loop_
_entity_poly.entity_id
_entity_poly.type
_entity_poly.pdbx_seq_one_letter_code
_entity_poly.pdbx_strand_id
1 'polypeptide(L)'
;MTKMIRIDSRVTGFSDQPIRLMAMCYQDTGEILLQKTEIFTALAVPPDLRKNTVVVTDSPNLIKNWQLKFDAQQHLEEVIRIYQASYRGGLVEFENSITRYNPMNILQVRKIDKKGLQQEFDSSSLDNGHIAALLAIWASHKIATAYGVMSNQVQNEDDIDPTMLPFSI
;
A
#
# COMPACT_ATOMS: atom_id res chain seq x y z
N MET A 1 -19.72 -4.22 10.37
CA MET A 1 -18.50 -3.83 11.11
C MET A 1 -17.37 -3.70 10.11
N THR A 2 -16.74 -2.53 10.05
CA THR A 2 -15.55 -2.33 9.22
C THR A 2 -14.39 -3.16 9.75
N LYS A 3 -13.82 -4.03 8.92
CA LYS A 3 -12.68 -4.87 9.31
C LYS A 3 -11.40 -4.09 9.02
N MET A 4 -10.49 -4.11 9.98
CA MET A 4 -9.16 -3.57 9.80
C MET A 4 -8.20 -4.63 9.24
N ILE A 5 -7.33 -4.20 8.32
CA ILE A 5 -6.29 -5.00 7.70
C ILE A 5 -4.93 -4.40 8.06
N ARG A 6 -3.99 -5.26 8.46
CA ARG A 6 -2.58 -4.90 8.65
C ARG A 6 -1.90 -4.81 7.29
N ILE A 7 -1.07 -3.81 7.12
CA ILE A 7 -0.18 -3.70 5.97
C ILE A 7 1.25 -3.79 6.50
N ASP A 8 2.01 -4.75 5.96
CA ASP A 8 3.42 -5.00 6.28
C ASP A 8 4.25 -4.66 5.04
N SER A 9 4.77 -3.43 5.00
CA SER A 9 5.53 -2.89 3.88
C SER A 9 7.01 -3.15 4.05
N ARG A 10 7.62 -3.88 3.12
CA ARG A 10 9.03 -4.33 3.20
C ARG A 10 9.80 -3.90 1.98
N VAL A 11 10.79 -3.05 2.19
CA VAL A 11 11.52 -2.36 1.11
C VAL A 11 13.01 -2.50 1.31
N THR A 12 13.73 -2.84 0.23
CA THR A 12 15.20 -2.99 0.29
C THR A 12 15.96 -2.32 -0.84
N GLY A 13 15.30 -1.89 -1.92
CA GLY A 13 15.93 -1.57 -3.19
C GLY A 13 16.37 -0.11 -3.41
N PHE A 14 16.07 0.82 -2.49
CA PHE A 14 16.30 2.26 -2.69
C PHE A 14 17.41 2.86 -1.82
N SER A 15 17.77 2.21 -0.71
CA SER A 15 18.91 2.60 0.13
C SER A 15 19.55 1.40 0.83
N ASP A 16 20.73 1.60 1.42
CA ASP A 16 21.52 0.53 2.04
C ASP A 16 20.84 -0.14 3.26
N GLN A 17 19.86 0.52 3.88
CA GLN A 17 19.17 0.00 5.05
C GLN A 17 17.76 -0.49 4.70
N PRO A 18 17.49 -1.81 4.79
CA PRO A 18 16.17 -2.33 4.52
C PRO A 18 15.16 -1.87 5.57
N ILE A 19 13.95 -1.51 5.14
CA ILE A 19 12.89 -1.00 6.01
C ILE A 19 11.70 -1.95 6.02
N ARG A 20 11.15 -2.15 7.21
CA ARG A 20 9.85 -2.77 7.43
C ARG A 20 8.94 -1.81 8.17
N LEU A 21 7.88 -1.37 7.52
CA LEU A 21 6.89 -0.44 8.06
C LEU A 21 5.56 -1.16 8.26
N MET A 22 4.99 -1.01 9.46
CA MET A 22 3.68 -1.54 9.81
C MET A 22 2.63 -0.44 9.79
N ALA A 23 1.51 -0.72 9.14
CA ALA A 23 0.36 0.17 9.07
C ALA A 23 -0.95 -0.61 9.28
N MET A 24 -2.00 0.14 9.62
CA MET A 24 -3.37 -0.35 9.78
C MET A 24 -4.28 0.39 8.82
N CYS A 25 -5.14 -0.35 8.13
CA CYS A 25 -6.04 0.18 7.11
C CYS A 25 -7.47 -0.28 7.38
N TYR A 26 -8.44 0.62 7.24
CA TYR A 26 -9.85 0.28 7.15
C TYR A 26 -10.17 -0.23 5.74
N GLN A 27 -10.67 -1.46 5.64
CA GLN A 27 -10.79 -2.11 4.33
C GLN A 27 -11.83 -1.47 3.39
N ASP A 28 -12.77 -0.69 3.91
CA ASP A 28 -13.88 -0.09 3.16
C ASP A 28 -13.55 1.30 2.63
N THR A 29 -12.89 2.14 3.44
CA THR A 29 -12.52 3.50 3.06
C THR A 29 -11.11 3.59 2.48
N GLY A 30 -10.22 2.67 2.85
CA GLY A 30 -8.79 2.75 2.54
C GLY A 30 -8.03 3.76 3.40
N GLU A 31 -8.70 4.33 4.40
CA GLU A 31 -8.08 5.15 5.44
C GLU A 31 -7.01 4.34 6.16
N ILE A 32 -5.83 4.93 6.30
CA ILE A 32 -4.62 4.25 6.75
C ILE A 32 -3.91 5.07 7.83
N LEU A 33 -3.56 4.39 8.92
CA LEU A 33 -2.64 4.86 9.94
C LEU A 33 -1.31 4.12 9.77
N LEU A 34 -0.26 4.85 9.40
CA LEU A 34 1.11 4.33 9.40
C LEU A 34 1.64 4.41 10.84
N GLN A 35 2.07 3.28 11.41
CA GLN A 35 2.26 3.18 12.87
C GLN A 35 3.72 3.23 13.31
N LYS A 36 4.54 2.31 12.79
CA LYS A 36 5.91 2.12 13.27
C LYS A 36 6.77 1.35 12.27
N THR A 37 8.07 1.42 12.48
CA THR A 37 9.03 0.48 11.89
C THR A 37 9.24 -0.71 12.81
N GLU A 38 9.46 -1.88 12.22
CA GLU A 38 9.80 -3.11 12.92
C GLU A 38 11.15 -3.66 12.43
N ILE A 39 11.70 -4.62 13.16
CA ILE A 39 12.91 -5.33 12.71
C ILE A 39 12.62 -5.98 11.35
N PHE A 40 13.50 -5.68 10.38
CA PHE A 40 13.39 -6.23 9.04
C PHE A 40 13.54 -7.75 9.06
N THR A 41 12.70 -8.42 8.27
CA THR A 41 12.78 -9.88 8.09
C THR A 41 12.22 -10.27 6.72
N ALA A 42 12.83 -11.28 6.11
CA ALA A 42 12.35 -11.90 4.88
C ALA A 42 11.32 -13.03 5.14
N LEU A 43 11.07 -13.36 6.42
CA LEU A 43 10.22 -14.48 6.81
C LEU A 43 8.74 -14.18 6.57
N ALA A 44 7.97 -15.24 6.33
CA ALA A 44 6.53 -15.14 6.16
C ALA A 44 5.84 -14.63 7.44
N VAL A 45 4.72 -13.94 7.27
CA VAL A 45 3.82 -13.59 8.38
C VAL A 45 3.33 -14.87 9.08
N PRO A 46 3.24 -14.89 10.42
CA PRO A 46 2.69 -16.03 11.17
C PRO A 46 1.28 -16.43 10.69
N PRO A 47 0.96 -17.74 10.61
CA PRO A 47 -0.31 -18.23 10.02
C PRO A 47 -1.59 -17.60 10.60
N ASP A 48 -1.60 -17.34 11.90
CA ASP A 48 -2.67 -16.70 12.66
C ASP A 48 -2.93 -15.24 12.22
N LEU A 49 -1.91 -14.55 11.73
CA LEU A 49 -1.98 -13.16 11.26
C LEU A 49 -2.09 -13.05 9.73
N ARG A 50 -1.92 -14.14 8.97
CA ARG A 50 -1.96 -14.07 7.49
C ARG A 50 -3.29 -13.59 6.94
N LYS A 51 -4.41 -14.01 7.55
CA LYS A 51 -5.77 -13.70 7.07
C LYS A 51 -6.14 -12.22 7.16
N ASN A 52 -5.38 -11.42 7.90
CA ASN A 52 -5.61 -10.00 8.10
C ASN A 52 -4.36 -9.15 7.86
N THR A 53 -3.36 -9.69 7.17
CA THR A 53 -2.13 -8.96 6.85
C THR A 53 -1.85 -9.04 5.35
N VAL A 54 -1.67 -7.89 4.73
CA VAL A 54 -1.19 -7.75 3.36
C VAL A 54 0.27 -7.33 3.42
N VAL A 55 1.15 -8.18 2.89
CA VAL A 55 2.57 -7.87 2.74
C VAL A 55 2.79 -7.27 1.35
N VAL A 56 3.34 -6.06 1.32
CA VAL A 56 3.73 -5.34 0.10
C VAL A 56 5.25 -5.19 0.06
N THR A 57 5.87 -5.46 -1.10
CA THR A 57 7.33 -5.43 -1.21
C THR A 57 7.84 -5.09 -2.60
N ASP A 58 9.01 -4.45 -2.66
CA ASP A 58 9.80 -4.25 -3.88
C ASP A 58 10.67 -5.46 -4.26
N SER A 59 10.79 -6.43 -3.35
CA SER A 59 11.77 -7.53 -3.43
C SER A 59 11.09 -8.90 -3.30
N PRO A 60 10.22 -9.27 -4.26
CA PRO A 60 9.39 -10.47 -4.19
C PRO A 60 10.19 -11.79 -4.18
N ASN A 61 11.42 -11.78 -4.67
CA ASN A 61 12.30 -12.95 -4.66
C ASN A 61 12.94 -13.19 -3.29
N LEU A 62 13.01 -12.17 -2.44
CA LEU A 62 13.58 -12.23 -1.10
C LEU A 62 12.50 -12.51 -0.04
N ILE A 63 11.38 -11.80 -0.13
CA ILE A 63 10.32 -11.86 0.89
C ILE A 63 9.42 -13.09 0.67
N LYS A 64 9.13 -13.83 1.74
CA LYS A 64 8.21 -14.98 1.69
C LYS A 64 6.76 -14.55 1.93
N ASN A 65 5.84 -15.15 1.17
CA ASN A 65 4.38 -14.99 1.32
C ASN A 65 3.90 -13.53 1.20
N TRP A 66 4.33 -12.82 0.15
CA TRP A 66 3.80 -11.50 -0.18
C TRP A 66 2.50 -11.57 -0.98
N GLN A 67 1.72 -10.48 -0.95
CA GLN A 67 0.46 -10.35 -1.69
C GLN A 67 0.54 -9.28 -2.77
N LEU A 68 1.34 -8.23 -2.54
CA LEU A 68 1.51 -7.13 -3.49
C LEU A 68 2.99 -6.92 -3.81
N LYS A 69 3.33 -7.03 -5.09
CA LYS A 69 4.66 -6.70 -5.61
C LYS A 69 4.67 -5.26 -6.09
N PHE A 70 5.67 -4.52 -5.69
CA PHE A 70 6.02 -3.22 -6.26
C PHE A 70 7.14 -3.37 -7.28
N ASP A 71 7.07 -2.55 -8.33
CA ASP A 71 8.07 -2.46 -9.39
C ASP A 71 8.19 -0.98 -9.73
N ALA A 72 9.36 -0.39 -9.54
CA ALA A 72 9.53 1.05 -9.65
C ALA A 72 9.29 1.56 -11.08
N GLN A 73 9.64 0.78 -12.10
CA GLN A 73 9.47 1.19 -13.48
C GLN A 73 7.99 1.21 -13.89
N GLN A 74 7.20 0.31 -13.32
CA GLN A 74 5.79 0.13 -13.70
C GLN A 74 4.83 0.91 -12.81
N HIS A 75 5.12 0.99 -11.50
CA HIS A 75 4.13 1.40 -10.51
C HIS A 75 4.42 2.75 -9.86
N LEU A 76 5.63 3.30 -9.99
CA LEU A 76 6.01 4.49 -9.22
C LEU A 76 5.07 5.68 -9.48
N GLU A 77 4.73 5.98 -10.74
CA GLU A 77 3.81 7.06 -11.07
C GLU A 77 2.41 6.84 -10.45
N GLU A 78 1.90 5.62 -10.50
CA GLU A 78 0.61 5.25 -9.90
C GLU A 78 0.64 5.46 -8.37
N VAL A 79 1.69 4.97 -7.72
CA VAL A 79 1.89 5.06 -6.28
C VAL A 79 1.94 6.52 -5.82
N ILE A 80 2.68 7.37 -6.53
CA ILE A 80 2.78 8.81 -6.27
C ILE A 80 1.40 9.47 -6.38
N ARG A 81 0.68 9.19 -7.46
CA ARG A 81 -0.65 9.77 -7.71
C ARG A 81 -1.65 9.35 -6.64
N ILE A 82 -1.66 8.07 -6.26
CA ILE A 82 -2.53 7.54 -5.21
C ILE A 82 -2.20 8.20 -3.88
N TYR A 83 -0.92 8.29 -3.53
CA TYR A 83 -0.49 8.99 -2.33
C TYR A 83 -1.02 10.43 -2.26
N GLN A 84 -0.83 11.22 -3.31
CA GLN A 84 -1.30 12.61 -3.37
C GLN A 84 -2.83 12.72 -3.29
N ALA A 85 -3.56 11.76 -3.87
CA ALA A 85 -5.02 11.72 -3.78
C ALA A 85 -5.48 11.38 -2.35
N SER A 86 -4.94 10.31 -1.75
CA SER A 86 -5.28 9.87 -0.40
C SER A 86 -4.91 10.91 0.65
N TYR A 87 -3.75 11.56 0.53
CA TYR A 87 -3.32 12.61 1.44
C TYR A 87 -4.23 13.84 1.38
N ARG A 88 -4.60 14.30 0.16
CA ARG A 88 -5.57 15.41 -0.01
C ARG A 88 -6.97 15.05 0.47
N GLY A 89 -7.34 13.78 0.39
CA GLY A 89 -8.61 13.25 0.90
C GLY A 89 -8.65 13.09 2.42
N GLY A 90 -7.55 13.36 3.14
CA GLY A 90 -7.48 13.17 4.60
C GLY A 90 -7.50 11.70 5.02
N LEU A 91 -7.14 10.76 4.13
CA LEU A 91 -7.19 9.32 4.39
C LEU A 91 -5.87 8.76 4.97
N VAL A 92 -4.86 9.60 5.16
CA VAL A 92 -3.51 9.18 5.54
C VAL A 92 -3.11 9.87 6.82
N GLU A 93 -2.82 9.07 7.85
CA GLU A 93 -2.28 9.54 9.11
C GLU A 93 -0.95 8.85 9.41
N PHE A 94 0.00 9.58 10.00
CA PHE A 94 1.29 9.07 10.43
C PHE A 94 1.40 9.21 11.94
N GLU A 95 1.75 8.13 12.61
CA GLU A 95 2.25 8.19 13.98
C GLU A 95 3.53 9.02 14.05
N ASN A 96 3.67 9.81 15.12
CA ASN A 96 4.78 10.75 15.31
C ASN A 96 6.16 10.11 15.16
N SER A 97 6.29 8.83 15.53
CA SER A 97 7.56 8.10 15.48
C SER A 97 8.11 7.89 14.06
N ILE A 98 7.26 7.97 13.04
CA ILE A 98 7.61 7.71 11.65
C ILE A 98 7.24 8.84 10.68
N THR A 99 6.79 10.00 11.18
CA THR A 99 6.44 11.17 10.37
C THR A 99 7.58 11.63 9.46
N ARG A 100 8.84 11.33 9.81
CA ARG A 100 10.01 11.58 8.96
C ARG A 100 9.92 10.90 7.58
N TYR A 101 9.23 9.75 7.50
CA TYR A 101 9.02 9.00 6.25
C TYR A 101 7.81 9.49 5.45
N ASN A 102 7.15 10.56 5.89
CA ASN A 102 6.06 11.17 5.13
C ASN A 102 6.58 11.68 3.78
N PRO A 103 6.10 11.16 2.64
CA PRO A 103 6.58 11.59 1.32
C PRO A 103 6.33 13.08 1.03
N MET A 104 5.45 13.79 1.74
CA MET A 104 5.33 15.25 1.65
C MET A 104 6.64 15.99 1.95
N ASN A 105 7.51 15.42 2.78
CA ASN A 105 8.76 16.06 3.17
C ASN A 105 9.79 16.17 2.03
N ILE A 106 9.61 15.37 0.98
CA ILE A 106 10.54 15.25 -0.15
C ILE A 106 9.90 15.60 -1.50
N LEU A 107 8.68 16.14 -1.48
CA LEU A 107 8.00 16.64 -2.66
C LEU A 107 8.60 17.99 -3.06
N GLN A 108 9.25 18.03 -4.22
CA GLN A 108 9.74 19.27 -4.81
C GLN A 108 8.74 19.83 -5.81
N VAL A 109 8.50 21.13 -5.71
CA VAL A 109 7.73 21.88 -6.71
C VAL A 109 8.69 22.24 -7.85
N ARG A 110 8.48 21.69 -9.06
CA ARG A 110 9.20 22.19 -10.24
C ARG A 110 8.61 23.53 -10.68
N LYS A 111 9.46 24.37 -11.29
CA LYS A 111 9.04 25.59 -11.99
C LYS A 111 8.02 25.22 -13.09
N ILE A 112 6.99 26.07 -13.15
CA ILE A 112 5.80 26.01 -13.99
C ILE A 112 6.16 25.71 -15.45
N ASP A 113 5.60 24.64 -16.00
CA ASP A 113 5.48 24.48 -17.46
C ASP A 113 4.01 24.71 -17.87
N LYS A 114 3.74 24.88 -19.18
CA LYS A 114 2.46 25.33 -19.76
C LYS A 114 1.21 24.52 -19.38
N LYS A 115 1.35 23.44 -18.59
CA LYS A 115 0.28 22.56 -18.10
C LYS A 115 -0.04 22.72 -16.59
N GLY A 116 0.59 23.66 -15.88
CA GLY A 116 0.35 23.94 -14.45
C GLY A 116 1.49 23.49 -13.53
N LEU A 117 1.25 23.55 -12.21
CA LEU A 117 2.19 23.09 -11.18
C LEU A 117 2.34 21.55 -11.26
N GLN A 118 3.54 21.07 -11.60
CA GLN A 118 3.91 19.65 -11.47
C GLN A 118 4.79 19.48 -10.23
N GLN A 119 4.43 18.51 -9.38
CA GLN A 119 5.19 18.12 -8.21
C GLN A 119 5.90 16.80 -8.55
N GLU A 120 7.22 16.76 -8.35
CA GLU A 120 8.02 15.55 -8.50
C GLU A 120 8.69 15.22 -7.17
N PHE A 121 8.94 13.93 -6.95
CA PHE A 121 9.77 13.49 -5.85
C PHE A 121 11.23 13.79 -6.17
N ASP A 122 11.93 14.37 -5.21
CA ASP A 122 13.38 14.43 -5.26
C ASP A 122 13.95 13.01 -5.09
N SER A 123 14.32 12.39 -6.20
CA SER A 123 14.88 11.03 -6.21
C SER A 123 16.18 10.92 -5.40
N SER A 124 16.89 12.02 -5.17
CA SER A 124 18.11 12.02 -4.34
C SER A 124 17.83 11.98 -2.83
N SER A 125 16.60 12.32 -2.42
CA SER A 125 16.15 12.34 -1.02
C SER A 125 15.25 11.16 -0.66
N LEU A 126 15.01 10.25 -1.61
CA LEU A 126 14.02 9.18 -1.50
C LEU A 126 14.67 7.90 -0.96
N ASP A 127 14.42 7.60 0.31
CA ASP A 127 14.94 6.40 0.98
C ASP A 127 13.93 5.24 1.05
N ASN A 128 14.39 4.07 1.52
CA ASN A 128 13.52 2.90 1.73
C ASN A 128 12.34 3.18 2.67
N GLY A 129 12.42 4.16 3.58
CA GLY A 129 11.35 4.52 4.50
C GLY A 129 10.22 5.27 3.82
N HIS A 130 10.55 6.26 2.99
CA HIS A 130 9.57 6.96 2.15
C HIS A 130 8.87 6.01 1.19
N ILE A 131 9.64 5.11 0.54
CA ILE A 131 9.04 4.07 -0.31
C ILE A 131 8.14 3.15 0.52
N ALA A 132 8.56 2.72 1.70
CA ALA A 132 7.72 1.85 2.52
C ALA A 132 6.39 2.50 2.90
N ALA A 133 6.38 3.80 3.18
CA ALA A 133 5.17 4.58 3.41
C ALA A 133 4.29 4.67 2.15
N LEU A 134 4.88 4.98 0.99
CA LEU A 134 4.20 5.00 -0.30
C LEU A 134 3.55 3.65 -0.63
N LEU A 135 4.27 2.54 -0.44
CA LEU A 135 3.75 1.20 -0.71
C LEU A 135 2.62 0.82 0.24
N ALA A 136 2.68 1.26 1.51
CA ALA A 136 1.62 0.99 2.47
C ALA A 136 0.32 1.69 2.05
N ILE A 137 0.40 2.95 1.63
CA ILE A 137 -0.76 3.75 1.17
C ILE A 137 -1.29 3.23 -0.17
N TRP A 138 -0.40 2.76 -1.05
CA TRP A 138 -0.81 2.09 -2.28
C TRP A 138 -1.59 0.80 -1.98
N ALA A 139 -1.10 0.00 -1.05
CA ALA A 139 -1.78 -1.22 -0.62
C ALA A 139 -3.15 -0.93 0.01
N SER A 140 -3.30 0.12 0.83
CA SER A 140 -4.61 0.47 1.40
C SER A 140 -5.63 0.85 0.33
N HIS A 141 -5.21 1.60 -0.68
CA HIS A 141 -6.06 1.93 -1.83
C HIS A 141 -6.51 0.68 -2.62
N LYS A 142 -5.60 -0.27 -2.85
CA LYS A 142 -5.93 -1.54 -3.52
C LYS A 142 -6.90 -2.38 -2.67
N ILE A 143 -6.72 -2.44 -1.36
CA ILE A 143 -7.63 -3.13 -0.44
C ILE A 143 -9.03 -2.53 -0.52
N ALA A 144 -9.14 -1.21 -0.42
CA ALA A 144 -10.43 -0.50 -0.48
C ALA A 144 -11.16 -0.70 -1.82
N THR A 145 -10.40 -0.62 -2.91
CA THR A 145 -10.95 -0.85 -4.26
C THR A 145 -11.45 -2.28 -4.41
N ALA A 146 -10.66 -3.27 -3.97
CA ALA A 146 -11.06 -4.67 -4.01
C ALA A 146 -12.29 -4.95 -3.13
N TYR A 147 -12.33 -4.38 -1.93
CA TYR A 147 -13.49 -4.49 -1.04
C TYR A 147 -14.75 -3.93 -1.69
N GLY A 148 -14.71 -2.72 -2.25
CA GLY A 148 -15.87 -2.10 -2.92
C GLY A 148 -16.40 -2.93 -4.09
N VAL A 149 -15.52 -3.61 -4.84
CA VAL A 149 -15.94 -4.52 -5.92
C VAL A 149 -16.65 -5.75 -5.36
N MET A 150 -16.16 -6.34 -4.26
CA MET A 150 -16.76 -7.55 -3.68
C MET A 150 -17.99 -7.27 -2.82
N SER A 151 -18.05 -6.13 -2.12
CA SER A 151 -19.13 -5.80 -1.18
C SER A 151 -20.42 -5.36 -1.88
N ASN A 152 -20.33 -4.86 -3.12
CA ASN A 152 -21.49 -4.44 -3.90
C ASN A 152 -22.27 -5.62 -4.52
N GLN A 153 -21.83 -6.85 -4.29
CA GLN A 153 -22.50 -8.07 -4.76
C GLN A 153 -23.41 -8.65 -3.67
N VAL A 154 -24.45 -7.91 -3.28
CA VAL A 154 -25.58 -8.53 -2.56
C VAL A 154 -26.33 -9.39 -3.57
N GLN A 155 -26.00 -10.68 -3.62
CA GLN A 155 -26.70 -11.65 -4.47
C GLN A 155 -27.94 -12.16 -3.72
N ASN A 156 -29.12 -12.05 -4.31
CA ASN A 156 -30.27 -12.82 -3.85
C ASN A 156 -30.03 -14.30 -4.18
N GLU A 157 -30.46 -15.21 -3.31
CA GLU A 157 -30.30 -16.65 -3.53
C GLU A 157 -30.96 -17.13 -4.83
N ASP A 158 -32.04 -16.46 -5.26
CA ASP A 158 -32.75 -16.74 -6.51
C ASP A 158 -31.97 -16.31 -7.78
N ASP A 159 -30.96 -15.44 -7.65
CA ASP A 159 -30.13 -14.94 -8.75
C ASP A 159 -28.80 -15.71 -8.89
N ILE A 160 -28.62 -16.79 -8.10
CA ILE A 160 -27.43 -17.64 -8.16
C ILE A 160 -27.56 -18.62 -9.33
N ASP A 161 -26.67 -18.51 -10.31
CA ASP A 161 -26.60 -19.45 -11.43
C ASP A 161 -26.29 -20.88 -10.92
N PRO A 162 -27.26 -21.82 -10.97
CA PRO A 162 -27.08 -23.17 -10.45
C PRO A 162 -26.19 -24.03 -11.35
N THR A 163 -25.83 -23.54 -12.55
CA THR A 163 -25.01 -24.26 -13.53
C THR A 163 -23.52 -23.99 -13.38
N MET A 164 -23.13 -23.11 -12.45
CA MET A 164 -21.74 -22.89 -12.05
C MET A 164 -21.17 -24.13 -11.35
N LEU A 165 -20.77 -25.12 -12.15
CA LEU A 165 -20.02 -26.28 -11.70
C LEU A 165 -18.54 -25.89 -11.56
N PRO A 166 -17.81 -26.44 -10.56
CA PRO A 166 -16.37 -26.27 -10.50
C PRO A 166 -15.76 -26.77 -11.81
N PHE A 167 -14.85 -25.98 -12.40
CA PHE A 167 -14.11 -26.43 -13.58
C PHE A 167 -13.39 -27.74 -13.22
N SER A 168 -13.79 -28.83 -13.85
CA SER A 168 -13.06 -30.09 -13.78
C SER A 168 -11.71 -29.92 -14.48
N ILE A 169 -10.62 -30.18 -13.76
CA ILE A 169 -9.25 -30.24 -14.28
C ILE A 169 -9.02 -31.58 -14.97
#